data_AF-A0A917B8G1-F1
#
_entry.id   AF-A0A917B8G1-F1
#
_cell.length_a   1.000
_cell.length_b   1.000
_cell.length_c   1.000
_cell.angle_alpha   90.00
_cell.angle_beta   90.00
_cell.angle_gamma   90.00
#
_symmetry.space_group_name_H-M   'P 1'
#
loop_
_entity.id
_entity.type
_entity.pdbx_description
1 polymer ?
#
loop_
_entity_poly.entity_id
_entity_poly.type
_entity_poly.pdbx_seq_one_letter_code
_entity_poly.pdbx_strand_id
1 'polypeptide(L)'
;MVYPPTPRSEFLDALAAEILHNYAKGRVLVSVDGVVGGRAFADDVAIALSETGHAVFRASLDDFQRPRALRVKRGAHSAEAYYLDWFDYSAFLRVLIQPFRMGGSAGFITANFDAARDMPRESRWVTGPQDAILVIDGPFLQRPELRGNANFIAYLETPAEALGADLDAQLAGAATLYEEAVGPRMLADAIISADNPAAPTRLFADRC
;
A
#
# COMPACT_ATOMS: atom_id res chain seq x y z
N MET A 1 -11.44 -12.99 23.70
CA MET A 1 -10.42 -12.50 24.64
C MET A 1 -10.18 -11.05 24.26
N VAL A 2 -10.68 -10.10 25.04
CA VAL A 2 -10.50 -8.67 24.74
C VAL A 2 -9.13 -8.29 25.27
N TYR A 3 -8.17 -8.06 24.38
CA TYR A 3 -6.87 -7.52 24.77
C TYR A 3 -7.08 -6.05 25.17
N PRO A 4 -6.35 -5.56 26.19
CA PRO A 4 -6.41 -4.14 26.53
C PRO A 4 -5.99 -3.30 25.30
N PRO A 5 -6.62 -2.13 25.09
CA PRO A 5 -6.23 -1.25 23.99
C PRO A 5 -4.77 -0.85 24.14
N THR A 6 -4.05 -0.88 23.02
CA THR A 6 -2.68 -0.42 22.88
C THR A 6 -2.69 0.90 22.09
N PRO A 7 -1.65 1.74 22.19
CA PRO A 7 -1.55 2.94 21.36
C PRO A 7 -1.70 2.66 19.86
N ARG A 8 -1.17 1.52 19.38
CA ARG A 8 -1.33 1.08 18.00
C ARG A 8 -2.78 0.74 17.66
N SER A 9 -3.48 -0.07 18.47
CA SER A 9 -4.87 -0.42 18.19
C SER A 9 -5.79 0.79 18.25
N GLU A 10 -5.60 1.70 19.22
CA GLU A 10 -6.38 2.95 19.30
C GLU A 10 -6.17 3.84 18.07
N PHE A 11 -4.93 3.94 17.57
CA PHE A 11 -4.63 4.67 16.35
C PHE A 11 -5.33 4.05 15.13
N LEU A 12 -5.27 2.73 14.99
CA LEU A 12 -5.87 1.99 13.88
C LEU A 12 -7.39 2.08 13.90
N ASP A 13 -8.02 1.99 15.08
CA ASP A 13 -9.45 2.16 15.26
C ASP A 13 -9.89 3.57 14.85
N ALA A 14 -9.13 4.60 15.25
CA ALA A 14 -9.39 5.97 14.84
C ALA A 14 -9.24 6.17 13.33
N LEU A 15 -8.22 5.58 12.71
CA LEU A 15 -8.00 5.64 11.27
C LEU A 15 -9.12 4.91 10.49
N ALA A 16 -9.53 3.74 10.97
CA ALA A 16 -10.65 2.98 10.40
C ALA A 16 -11.95 3.77 10.49
N ALA A 17 -12.24 4.39 11.64
CA ALA A 17 -13.40 5.24 11.82
C ALA A 17 -13.40 6.44 10.87
N GLU A 18 -12.26 7.10 10.66
CA GLU A 18 -12.10 8.19 9.69
C GLU A 18 -12.37 7.72 8.25
N ILE A 19 -11.77 6.60 7.83
CA ILE A 19 -11.96 6.03 6.49
C ILE A 19 -13.45 5.75 6.24
N LEU A 20 -14.12 5.09 7.20
CA LEU A 20 -15.53 4.74 7.07
C LEU A 20 -16.45 5.96 7.16
N HIS A 21 -16.07 7.00 7.91
CA HIS A 21 -16.81 8.25 7.95
C HIS A 21 -16.77 8.96 6.60
N ASN A 22 -15.60 9.05 5.99
CA ASN A 22 -15.40 9.76 4.71
C ASN A 22 -15.91 8.94 3.51
N TYR A 23 -15.87 7.61 3.59
CA TYR A 23 -16.17 6.69 2.48
C TYR A 23 -17.20 5.61 2.86
N ALA A 24 -18.36 6.04 3.38
CA ALA A 24 -19.39 5.14 3.91
C ALA A 24 -20.16 4.30 2.87
N LYS A 25 -19.91 4.45 1.56
CA LYS A 25 -20.71 3.82 0.51
C LYS A 25 -19.85 3.33 -0.65
N GLY A 26 -20.26 2.19 -1.20
CA GLY A 26 -19.61 1.59 -2.37
C GLY A 26 -18.27 0.95 -2.00
N ARG A 27 -17.52 0.59 -3.04
CA ARG A 27 -16.18 0.02 -2.91
C ARG A 27 -15.20 1.07 -2.43
N VAL A 28 -14.44 0.74 -1.38
CA VAL A 28 -13.39 1.61 -0.84
C VAL A 28 -12.02 1.00 -1.10
N LEU A 29 -11.14 1.75 -1.75
CA LEU A 29 -9.72 1.41 -1.90
C LEU A 29 -8.88 2.23 -0.90
N VAL A 30 -8.25 1.54 0.04
CA VAL A 30 -7.31 2.12 1.00
C VAL A 30 -5.88 1.75 0.57
N SER A 31 -5.04 2.75 0.39
CA SER A 31 -3.63 2.58 0.04
C SER A 31 -2.75 2.86 1.25
N VAL A 32 -1.88 1.92 1.60
CA VAL A 32 -0.80 2.10 2.57
C VAL A 32 0.50 2.19 1.79
N ASP A 33 0.88 3.42 1.47
CA ASP A 33 2.09 3.73 0.70
C ASP A 33 3.27 3.89 1.66
N GLY A 34 4.27 3.04 1.51
CA GLY A 34 5.43 3.07 2.38
C GLY A 34 6.56 2.22 1.81
N VAL A 35 7.76 2.80 1.78
CA VAL A 35 8.97 2.11 1.31
C VAL A 35 9.38 1.00 2.30
N VAL A 36 9.09 1.19 3.59
CA VAL A 36 9.38 0.25 4.68
C VAL A 36 8.12 0.08 5.54
N GLY A 37 7.88 -1.13 6.07
CA GLY A 37 6.84 -1.39 7.06
C GLY A 37 5.38 -1.37 6.55
N GLY A 38 5.15 -1.05 5.27
CA GLY A 38 3.82 -0.94 4.66
C GLY A 38 2.93 -2.16 4.87
N ARG A 39 3.46 -3.37 4.63
CA ARG A 39 2.70 -4.63 4.74
C ARG A 39 2.10 -4.86 6.12
N ALA A 40 2.92 -4.77 7.17
CA ALA A 40 2.47 -5.02 8.53
C ALA A 40 1.43 -3.98 8.98
N PHE A 41 1.63 -2.71 8.62
CA PHE A 41 0.65 -1.66 8.90
C PHE A 41 -0.67 -1.88 8.13
N ALA A 42 -0.61 -2.28 6.87
CA ALA A 42 -1.79 -2.57 6.07
C ALA A 42 -2.57 -3.80 6.56
N ASP A 43 -1.88 -4.83 7.04
CA ASP A 43 -2.50 -5.99 7.67
C ASP A 43 -3.31 -5.56 8.90
N ASP A 44 -2.74 -4.69 9.75
CA ASP A 44 -3.43 -4.18 10.93
C ASP A 44 -4.60 -3.25 10.58
N VAL A 45 -4.46 -2.40 9.55
CA VAL A 45 -5.57 -1.58 9.03
C VAL A 45 -6.71 -2.46 8.52
N ALA A 46 -6.39 -3.55 7.82
CA ALA A 46 -7.40 -4.48 7.34
C ALA A 46 -8.11 -5.22 8.47
N ILE A 47 -7.39 -5.57 9.54
CA ILE A 47 -7.98 -6.16 10.75
C ILE A 47 -8.97 -5.16 11.37
N ALA A 48 -8.54 -3.92 11.66
CA ALA A 48 -9.39 -2.90 12.26
C ALA A 48 -10.66 -2.62 11.43
N LEU A 49 -10.52 -2.53 10.09
CA LEU A 49 -11.66 -2.36 9.19
C LEU A 49 -12.57 -3.59 9.18
N SER A 50 -12.03 -4.81 9.26
CA SER A 50 -12.84 -6.04 9.30
C SER A 50 -13.64 -6.18 10.60
N GLU A 51 -13.10 -5.72 11.73
CA GLU A 51 -13.76 -5.73 13.04
C GLU A 51 -15.00 -4.82 13.08
N THR A 52 -15.10 -3.85 12.17
CA THR A 52 -16.30 -3.03 11.96
C THR A 52 -17.42 -3.74 11.18
N GLY A 53 -17.19 -4.98 10.71
CA GLY A 53 -18.16 -5.81 9.99
C GLY A 53 -18.08 -5.72 8.46
N HIS A 54 -17.12 -4.98 7.89
CA HIS A 54 -16.94 -4.90 6.44
C HIS A 54 -16.17 -6.11 5.90
N ALA A 55 -16.51 -6.53 4.67
CA ALA A 55 -15.68 -7.48 3.94
C ALA A 55 -14.40 -6.77 3.46
N VAL A 56 -13.24 -7.20 3.96
CA VAL A 56 -11.93 -6.60 3.63
C VAL A 56 -11.07 -7.57 2.82
N PHE A 57 -10.48 -7.07 1.74
CA PHE A 57 -9.52 -7.78 0.90
C PHE A 57 -8.14 -7.14 1.06
N ARG A 58 -7.10 -7.96 1.18
CA ARG A 58 -5.69 -7.53 1.25
C ARG A 58 -4.96 -7.91 -0.03
N ALA A 59 -4.16 -6.98 -0.54
CA ALA A 59 -3.23 -7.23 -1.64
C ALA A 59 -1.94 -6.43 -1.42
N SER A 60 -0.82 -6.96 -1.88
CA SER A 60 0.47 -6.27 -1.80
C SER A 60 1.03 -6.09 -3.20
N LEU A 61 1.64 -4.93 -3.46
CA LEU A 61 2.31 -4.67 -4.73
C LEU A 61 3.46 -5.67 -4.99
N ASP A 62 4.01 -6.28 -3.94
CA ASP A 62 5.01 -7.35 -4.06
C ASP A 62 4.49 -8.58 -4.81
N ASP A 63 3.19 -8.85 -4.76
CA ASP A 63 2.56 -9.94 -5.53
C ASP A 63 2.27 -9.55 -6.99
N PHE A 64 2.74 -8.38 -7.42
CA PHE A 64 2.66 -7.84 -8.78
C PHE A 64 4.01 -7.38 -9.31
N GLN A 65 5.09 -8.02 -8.85
CA GLN A 65 6.43 -7.77 -9.39
C GLN A 65 6.58 -8.25 -10.83
N ARG A 66 7.47 -7.60 -11.58
CA ARG A 66 7.92 -8.08 -12.90
C ARG A 66 8.91 -9.24 -12.75
N PRO A 67 9.04 -10.10 -13.77
CA PRO A 67 10.08 -11.13 -13.81
C PRO A 67 11.48 -10.53 -13.57
N ARG A 68 12.34 -11.29 -12.87
CA ARG A 68 13.69 -10.83 -12.46
C ARG A 68 14.51 -10.29 -13.62
N ALA A 69 14.42 -10.92 -14.80
CA ALA A 69 15.11 -10.48 -16.01
C ALA A 69 14.75 -9.05 -16.45
N LEU A 70 13.56 -8.56 -16.11
CA LEU A 70 13.16 -7.17 -16.37
C LEU A 70 13.63 -6.23 -15.26
N ARG A 71 13.65 -6.69 -14.01
CA ARG A 71 14.02 -5.89 -12.83
C ARG A 71 15.49 -5.49 -12.79
N VAL A 72 16.39 -6.32 -13.33
CA VAL A 72 17.84 -6.08 -13.28
C VAL A 72 18.39 -5.36 -14.52
N LYS A 73 17.53 -4.93 -15.45
CA LYS A 73 17.96 -4.33 -16.74
C LYS A 73 18.86 -3.11 -16.60
N ARG A 74 18.63 -2.30 -15.56
CA ARG A 74 19.44 -1.11 -15.24
C ARG A 74 20.52 -1.38 -14.19
N GLY A 75 20.81 -2.65 -13.91
CA GLY A 75 21.70 -3.10 -12.84
C GLY A 75 20.94 -3.64 -11.63
N ALA A 76 21.45 -4.72 -11.03
CA ALA A 76 20.76 -5.43 -9.94
C ALA A 76 20.52 -4.58 -8.67
N HIS A 77 21.41 -3.62 -8.41
CA HIS A 77 21.37 -2.71 -7.26
C HIS A 77 20.97 -1.27 -7.65
N SER A 78 20.39 -1.08 -8.84
CA SER A 78 20.01 0.25 -9.30
C SER A 78 18.72 0.71 -8.64
N ALA A 79 18.79 1.85 -7.94
CA ALA A 79 17.64 2.55 -7.38
C ALA A 79 16.59 2.90 -8.45
N GLU A 80 17.05 3.32 -9.63
CA GLU A 80 16.19 3.63 -10.76
C GLU A 80 15.44 2.36 -11.24
N ALA A 81 16.10 1.21 -11.25
CA ALA A 81 15.45 -0.06 -11.58
C ALA A 81 14.36 -0.44 -10.57
N TYR A 82 14.63 -0.25 -9.28
CA TYR A 82 13.65 -0.52 -8.22
C TYR A 82 12.44 0.42 -8.31
N TYR A 83 12.66 1.69 -8.60
CA TYR A 83 11.57 2.66 -8.75
C TYR A 83 10.75 2.44 -10.03
N LEU A 84 11.40 2.26 -11.19
CA LEU A 84 10.73 2.26 -12.50
C LEU A 84 10.28 0.88 -12.99
N ASP A 85 11.07 -0.16 -12.70
CA ASP A 85 10.97 -1.43 -13.42
C ASP A 85 10.55 -2.62 -12.55
N TRP A 86 10.45 -2.43 -11.23
CA TRP A 86 10.23 -3.55 -10.31
C TRP A 86 8.82 -4.14 -10.35
N PHE A 87 7.81 -3.27 -10.53
CA PHE A 87 6.40 -3.63 -10.40
C PHE A 87 5.66 -3.53 -11.73
N ASP A 88 4.71 -4.44 -11.93
CA ASP A 88 3.79 -4.44 -13.06
C ASP A 88 2.50 -3.69 -12.69
N TYR A 89 2.59 -2.36 -12.68
CA TYR A 89 1.43 -1.49 -12.43
C TYR A 89 0.30 -1.69 -13.45
N SER A 90 0.63 -2.09 -14.68
CA SER A 90 -0.38 -2.40 -15.70
C SER A 90 -1.18 -3.64 -15.31
N ALA A 91 -0.52 -4.71 -14.86
CA ALA A 91 -1.20 -5.88 -14.34
C ALA A 91 -2.00 -5.52 -13.08
N PHE A 92 -1.37 -4.84 -12.10
CA PHE A 92 -2.00 -4.40 -10.85
C PHE A 92 -3.31 -3.64 -11.09
N LEU A 93 -3.30 -2.67 -12.01
CA LEU A 93 -4.51 -1.94 -12.38
C LEU A 93 -5.56 -2.83 -13.04
N ARG A 94 -5.17 -3.60 -14.06
CA ARG A 94 -6.08 -4.35 -14.93
C ARG A 94 -6.80 -5.50 -14.22
N VAL A 95 -6.13 -6.20 -13.32
CA VAL A 95 -6.62 -7.46 -12.74
C VAL A 95 -7.09 -7.32 -11.28
N LEU A 96 -6.69 -6.25 -10.59
CA LEU A 96 -7.09 -5.97 -9.21
C LEU A 96 -7.92 -4.68 -9.12
N ILE A 97 -7.30 -3.52 -9.36
CA ILE A 97 -7.90 -2.22 -9.01
C ILE A 97 -9.16 -1.92 -9.83
N GLN A 98 -9.06 -2.00 -11.16
CA GLN A 98 -10.17 -1.70 -12.06
C GLN A 98 -11.38 -2.63 -11.84
N PRO A 99 -11.23 -3.97 -11.80
CA PRO A 99 -12.36 -4.85 -11.55
C PRO A 99 -12.94 -4.69 -10.13
N PHE A 100 -12.11 -4.49 -9.10
CA PHE A 100 -12.61 -4.22 -7.75
C PHE A 100 -13.52 -2.99 -7.72
N ARG A 101 -13.07 -1.89 -8.33
CA ARG A 101 -13.82 -0.63 -8.42
C ARG A 101 -15.10 -0.73 -9.25
N MET A 102 -15.14 -1.60 -10.26
CA MET A 102 -16.33 -1.82 -11.08
C MET A 102 -17.51 -2.37 -10.24
N GLY A 103 -17.21 -3.13 -9.18
CA GLY A 103 -18.24 -3.69 -8.29
C GLY A 103 -19.08 -4.79 -8.97
N GLY A 104 -20.26 -5.07 -8.40
CA GLY A 104 -21.13 -6.14 -8.88
C GLY A 104 -20.49 -7.52 -8.81
N SER A 105 -20.63 -8.32 -9.88
CA SER A 105 -20.05 -9.65 -10.01
C SER A 105 -18.65 -9.65 -10.66
N ALA A 106 -18.01 -8.48 -10.82
CA ALA A 106 -16.66 -8.40 -11.35
C ALA A 106 -15.67 -9.13 -10.43
N GLY A 107 -15.03 -10.16 -10.96
CA GLY A 107 -13.96 -10.86 -10.26
C GLY A 107 -12.66 -10.05 -10.32
N PHE A 108 -11.87 -10.12 -9.26
CA PHE A 108 -10.52 -9.57 -9.19
C PHE A 108 -9.55 -10.59 -8.57
N ILE A 109 -8.24 -10.39 -8.74
CA ILE A 109 -7.21 -11.23 -8.09
C ILE A 109 -6.32 -10.35 -7.20
N THR A 110 -5.97 -10.84 -6.01
CA THR A 110 -5.14 -10.10 -5.05
C THR A 110 -3.64 -10.43 -5.14
N ALA A 111 -3.28 -11.42 -5.96
CA ALA A 111 -1.89 -11.82 -6.21
C ALA A 111 -1.74 -12.38 -7.64
N ASN A 112 -0.68 -11.99 -8.35
CA ASN A 112 -0.46 -12.34 -9.76
C ASN A 112 0.92 -12.95 -10.03
N PHE A 113 1.92 -12.69 -9.19
CA PHE A 113 3.29 -13.12 -9.39
C PHE A 113 3.92 -13.66 -8.10
N ASP A 114 4.77 -14.68 -8.23
CA ASP A 114 5.57 -15.24 -7.15
C ASP A 114 7.03 -14.83 -7.37
N ALA A 115 7.47 -13.82 -6.62
CA ALA A 115 8.82 -13.28 -6.74
C ALA A 115 9.93 -14.26 -6.30
N ALA A 116 9.62 -15.20 -5.41
CA ALA A 116 10.57 -16.20 -4.92
C ALA A 116 10.85 -17.26 -5.99
N ARG A 117 9.79 -17.69 -6.70
CA ARG A 117 9.86 -18.66 -7.79
C ARG A 117 10.10 -18.03 -9.18
N ASP A 118 10.00 -16.71 -9.27
CA ASP A 118 10.09 -15.92 -10.51
C ASP A 118 9.09 -16.38 -11.59
N MET A 119 7.84 -16.64 -11.18
CA MET A 119 6.80 -17.13 -12.08
C MET A 119 5.42 -16.52 -11.79
N PRO A 120 4.52 -16.42 -12.79
CA PRO A 120 3.13 -16.08 -12.56
C PRO A 120 2.48 -17.05 -11.56
N ARG A 121 1.63 -16.52 -10.68
CA ARG A 121 0.78 -17.34 -9.81
C ARG A 121 -0.45 -17.81 -10.58
N GLU A 122 -1.00 -18.94 -10.14
CA GLU A 122 -2.32 -19.36 -10.57
C GLU A 122 -3.36 -18.29 -10.16
N SER A 123 -4.18 -17.86 -11.12
CA SER A 123 -5.19 -16.83 -10.89
C SER A 123 -6.32 -17.34 -10.00
N ARG A 124 -6.42 -16.76 -8.80
CA ARG A 124 -7.51 -17.02 -7.86
C ARG A 124 -8.48 -15.86 -7.86
N TRP A 125 -9.50 -15.95 -8.71
CA TRP A 125 -10.53 -14.92 -8.83
C TRP A 125 -11.46 -14.92 -7.63
N VAL A 126 -11.67 -13.74 -7.05
CA VAL A 126 -12.61 -13.50 -5.96
C VAL A 126 -13.56 -12.38 -6.33
N THR A 127 -14.75 -12.41 -5.72
CA THR A 127 -15.74 -11.33 -5.78
C THR A 127 -16.01 -10.84 -4.37
N GLY A 128 -16.53 -9.62 -4.22
CA GLY A 128 -16.95 -9.10 -2.91
C GLY A 128 -18.33 -8.45 -2.94
N PRO A 129 -18.89 -8.07 -1.79
CA PRO A 129 -20.13 -7.29 -1.70
C PRO A 129 -19.94 -5.83 -2.17
N GLN A 130 -21.02 -5.08 -2.39
CA GLN A 130 -20.95 -3.72 -2.98
C GLN A 130 -20.21 -2.68 -2.12
N ASP A 131 -20.09 -2.94 -0.83
CA ASP A 131 -19.47 -2.13 0.22
C ASP A 131 -18.12 -2.68 0.70
N ALA A 132 -17.54 -3.65 -0.01
CA ALA A 132 -16.27 -4.20 0.44
C ALA A 132 -15.11 -3.22 0.28
N ILE A 133 -14.08 -3.45 1.09
CA ILE A 133 -12.89 -2.62 1.19
C ILE A 133 -11.69 -3.41 0.66
N LEU A 134 -10.84 -2.77 -0.12
CA LEU A 134 -9.56 -3.32 -0.56
C LEU A 134 -8.44 -2.48 0.05
N VAL A 135 -7.61 -3.11 0.87
CA VAL A 135 -6.43 -2.51 1.49
C VAL A 135 -5.19 -3.00 0.74
N ILE A 136 -4.50 -2.07 0.09
CA ILE A 136 -3.26 -2.33 -0.65
C ILE A 136 -2.04 -1.79 0.10
N ASP A 137 -0.93 -2.52 0.05
CA ASP A 137 0.38 -2.06 0.53
C ASP A 137 1.43 -2.11 -0.57
N GLY A 138 2.43 -1.26 -0.44
CA GLY A 138 3.61 -1.28 -1.29
C GLY A 138 4.34 0.06 -1.31
N PRO A 139 5.54 0.09 -1.87
CA PRO A 139 6.20 1.33 -2.18
C PRO A 139 5.56 1.99 -3.41
N PHE A 140 5.65 3.32 -3.49
CA PHE A 140 5.37 4.08 -4.70
C PHE A 140 3.91 4.03 -5.18
N LEU A 141 2.96 3.86 -4.26
CA LEU A 141 1.54 3.69 -4.60
C LEU A 141 0.83 4.99 -5.03
N GLN A 142 1.51 6.15 -4.95
CA GLN A 142 0.96 7.45 -5.37
C GLN A 142 1.53 7.94 -6.70
N ARG A 143 2.25 7.06 -7.41
CA ARG A 143 2.75 7.33 -8.76
C ARG A 143 1.64 7.79 -9.71
N PRO A 144 1.97 8.60 -10.75
CA PRO A 144 0.99 9.15 -11.69
C PRO A 144 0.02 8.12 -12.29
N GLU A 145 0.49 6.91 -12.56
CA GLU A 145 -0.29 5.81 -13.12
C GLU A 145 -1.40 5.31 -12.18
N LEU A 146 -1.26 5.53 -10.87
CA LEU A 146 -2.21 5.11 -9.83
C LEU A 146 -3.09 6.26 -9.31
N ARG A 147 -2.86 7.50 -9.74
CA ARG A 147 -3.61 8.67 -9.26
C ARG A 147 -5.12 8.52 -9.46
N GLY A 148 -5.88 8.92 -8.44
CA GLY A 148 -7.34 8.87 -8.43
C GLY A 148 -7.94 7.46 -8.25
N ASN A 149 -7.10 6.43 -8.07
CA ASN A 149 -7.59 5.07 -7.81
C ASN A 149 -7.95 4.82 -6.34
N ALA A 150 -7.17 5.39 -5.41
CA ALA A 150 -7.43 5.27 -3.98
C ALA A 150 -8.51 6.25 -3.51
N ASN A 151 -9.34 5.78 -2.59
CA ASN A 151 -10.22 6.63 -1.79
C ASN A 151 -9.41 7.26 -0.65
N PHE A 152 -8.56 6.47 0.01
CA PHE A 152 -7.75 6.93 1.14
C PHE A 152 -6.29 6.51 0.97
N ILE A 153 -5.36 7.42 1.23
CA ILE A 153 -3.91 7.20 1.17
C ILE A 153 -3.30 7.46 2.55
N ALA A 154 -2.87 6.38 3.20
CA ALA A 154 -1.99 6.40 4.36
C ALA A 154 -0.53 6.32 3.89
N TYR A 155 0.23 7.40 4.04
CA TYR A 155 1.65 7.44 3.72
C TYR A 155 2.49 7.20 4.96
N LEU A 156 3.31 6.14 4.94
CA LEU A 156 4.24 5.82 6.02
C LEU A 156 5.56 6.54 5.75
N GLU A 157 5.79 7.61 6.50
CA GLU A 157 7.03 8.36 6.45
C GLU A 157 8.09 7.65 7.27
N THR A 158 9.15 7.21 6.59
CA THR A 158 10.35 6.65 7.23
C THR A 158 11.41 7.74 7.28
N PRO A 159 12.01 8.06 8.45
CA PRO A 159 13.06 9.06 8.54
C PRO A 159 14.25 8.69 7.65
N ALA A 160 14.89 9.70 7.07
CA ALA A 160 16.08 9.52 6.24
C ALA A 160 17.21 8.80 7.00
N GLU A 161 17.32 9.02 8.32
CA GLU A 161 18.29 8.37 9.20
C GLU A 161 18.04 6.86 9.32
N ALA A 162 16.77 6.45 9.36
CA ALA A 162 16.38 5.04 9.40
C ALA A 162 16.57 4.36 8.03
N LEU A 163 16.45 5.10 6.93
CA LEU A 163 16.73 4.61 5.58
C LEU A 163 18.25 4.45 5.31
N GLY A 164 19.12 5.13 6.07
CA GLY A 164 20.58 5.14 5.83
C GLY A 164 21.42 4.15 6.67
N ALA A 165 20.91 3.66 7.80
CA ALA A 165 21.68 2.80 8.71
C ALA A 165 21.49 1.28 8.47
N ASP A 166 20.30 0.86 8.03
CA ASP A 166 19.91 -0.57 7.95
C ASP A 166 19.34 -1.01 6.58
N LEU A 167 19.26 -0.10 5.59
CA LEU A 167 18.57 -0.34 4.33
C LEU A 167 19.50 -0.41 3.11
N ASP A 168 19.15 -1.24 2.12
CA ASP A 168 19.87 -1.35 0.84
C ASP A 168 19.94 0.04 0.15
N ALA A 169 21.12 0.48 -0.29
CA ALA A 169 21.33 1.75 -0.99
C ALA A 169 20.40 1.91 -2.21
N GLN A 170 20.00 0.79 -2.84
CA GLN A 170 18.98 0.76 -3.88
C GLN A 170 17.63 1.34 -3.40
N LEU A 171 17.20 0.96 -2.20
CA LEU A 171 15.91 1.32 -1.63
C LEU A 171 15.89 2.81 -1.21
N ALA A 172 16.96 3.28 -0.56
CA ALA A 172 17.12 4.68 -0.18
C ALA A 172 17.17 5.59 -1.42
N GLY A 173 17.92 5.20 -2.46
CA GLY A 173 17.96 5.94 -3.72
C GLY A 173 16.60 6.00 -4.41
N ALA A 174 15.84 4.90 -4.39
CA ALA A 174 14.51 4.86 -4.99
C ALA A 174 13.48 5.70 -4.22
N ALA A 175 13.58 5.75 -2.89
CA ALA A 175 12.77 6.64 -2.07
C ALA A 175 13.05 8.12 -2.41
N THR A 176 14.31 8.48 -2.64
CA THR A 176 14.70 9.83 -3.07
C THR A 176 14.07 10.17 -4.44
N LEU A 177 14.20 9.27 -5.42
CA LEU A 177 13.58 9.45 -6.74
C LEU A 177 12.05 9.61 -6.65
N TYR A 178 11.41 8.86 -5.74
CA TYR A 178 9.97 8.93 -5.53
C TYR A 178 9.54 10.27 -4.93
N GLU A 179 10.27 10.76 -3.92
CA GLU A 179 9.99 12.06 -3.30
C GLU A 179 10.12 13.19 -4.34
N GLU A 180 11.21 13.21 -5.11
CA GLU A 180 11.45 14.20 -6.16
C GLU A 180 10.38 14.17 -7.26
N ALA A 181 9.96 12.97 -7.68
CA ALA A 181 9.03 12.81 -8.80
C ALA A 181 7.56 13.02 -8.42
N VAL A 182 7.18 12.72 -7.16
CA VAL A 182 5.77 12.61 -6.77
C VAL A 182 5.40 13.50 -5.59
N GLY A 183 6.32 13.76 -4.65
CA GLY A 183 6.00 14.45 -3.40
C GLY A 183 4.86 13.78 -2.62
N PRO A 184 4.99 12.48 -2.26
CA PRO A 184 3.92 11.67 -1.68
C PRO A 184 3.32 12.27 -0.39
N ARG A 185 4.12 12.99 0.39
CA ARG A 185 3.64 13.68 1.60
C ARG A 185 2.48 14.64 1.30
N MET A 186 2.50 15.32 0.15
CA MET A 186 1.50 16.32 -0.23
C MET A 186 0.21 15.72 -0.78
N LEU A 187 0.24 14.46 -1.20
CA LEU A 187 -0.88 13.76 -1.82
C LEU A 187 -1.61 12.82 -0.83
N ALA A 188 -1.00 12.54 0.33
CA ALA A 188 -1.54 11.64 1.33
C ALA A 188 -2.70 12.28 2.13
N ASP A 189 -3.71 11.47 2.46
CA ASP A 189 -4.78 11.85 3.38
C ASP A 189 -4.31 11.79 4.84
N ALA A 190 -3.45 10.82 5.15
CA ALA A 190 -2.78 10.69 6.44
C ALA A 190 -1.29 10.41 6.26
N ILE A 191 -0.46 11.24 6.88
CA ILE A 191 0.98 11.01 6.99
C ILE A 191 1.23 10.38 8.36
N ILE A 192 1.95 9.27 8.40
CA ILE A 192 2.14 8.45 9.60
C ILE A 192 3.63 8.24 9.80
N SER A 193 4.15 8.58 10.97
CA SER A 193 5.54 8.29 11.32
C SER A 193 5.72 6.78 11.51
N ALA A 194 6.76 6.23 10.86
CA ALA A 194 7.17 4.84 11.02
C ALA A 194 8.18 4.61 12.18
N ASP A 195 8.51 5.65 12.96
CA ASP A 195 9.60 5.62 13.96
C ASP A 195 9.35 4.62 15.09
N ASN A 196 8.10 4.53 15.52
CA ASN A 196 7.66 3.60 16.54
C ASN A 196 6.46 2.79 16.05
N PRO A 197 6.68 1.62 15.45
CA PRO A 197 5.60 0.76 14.99
C PRO A 197 4.61 0.37 16.11
N ALA A 198 5.04 0.31 17.38
CA ALA A 198 4.14 -0.02 18.49
C ALA A 198 3.25 1.16 18.94
N ALA A 199 3.57 2.38 18.53
CA ALA A 199 2.81 3.59 18.83
C ALA A 199 2.90 4.57 17.63
N PRO A 200 2.22 4.26 16.51
CA PRO A 200 2.23 5.12 15.34
C PRO A 200 1.62 6.48 15.66
N THR A 201 2.17 7.53 15.04
CA THR A 201 1.69 8.91 15.21
C THR A 201 1.37 9.53 13.87
N ARG A 202 0.29 10.31 13.81
CA ARG A 202 -0.06 11.09 12.62
C ARG A 202 0.78 12.35 12.62
N LEU A 203 1.45 12.59 11.49
CA LEU A 203 2.15 13.83 11.21
C LEU A 203 1.23 14.76 10.43
N PHE A 204 1.39 16.05 10.65
CA PHE A 204 0.68 17.07 9.88
C PHE A 204 1.66 17.71 8.90
N ALA A 205 1.23 17.91 7.66
CA ALA A 205 2.01 18.70 6.72
C ALA A 205 2.04 20.14 7.25
N ASP A 206 3.23 20.62 7.64
CA ASP A 206 3.41 22.02 7.99
C ASP A 206 3.06 22.87 6.76
N ARG A 207 1.92 23.57 6.83
CA ARG A 207 1.56 24.56 5.82
C ARG A 207 2.43 25.78 6.08
N CYS A 208 3.49 25.95 5.29
CA CYS A 208 4.11 27.26 5.09
C CYS A 208 3.19 28.15 4.24
#